data_AF-A0A376LDK5-F1
#
_entry.id   AF-A0A376LDK5-F1
#
_cell.length_a   1.000
_cell.length_b   1.000
_cell.length_c   1.000
_cell.angle_alpha   90.00
_cell.angle_beta   90.00
_cell.angle_gamma   90.00
#
_symmetry.space_group_name_H-M   'P 1'
#
loop_
_entity.id
_entity.type
_entity.pdbx_description
1 polymer ?
#
loop_
_entity_poly.entity_id
_entity_poly.type
_entity_poly.pdbx_seq_one_letter_code
_entity_poly.pdbx_strand_id
1 'polypeptide(L)'
;MRCCVWTVRQWRTVFAVVCELKAEVVAADERETGLRALLNLGHTFGHAIEAEMGYGNWLHGEAVAAGMVMAARTSERLGQFSSAENAAYYNPAHAGWVTGQWAARNVCAGVFTAYAA
;
A
#
# COMPACT_ATOMS: atom_id res chain seq x y z
N MET A 1 -1.67 23.95 2.40
CA MET A 1 -2.11 22.56 2.14
C MET A 1 -3.26 22.59 1.15
N ARG A 2 -3.04 22.22 -0.11
CA ARG A 2 -4.16 21.92 -1.02
C ARG A 2 -4.48 20.44 -0.82
N CYS A 3 -5.42 20.12 0.07
CA CYS A 3 -6.09 18.84 0.01
C CYS A 3 -6.64 18.70 -1.41
N CYS A 4 -6.38 17.59 -2.09
CA CYS A 4 -7.03 17.26 -3.35
C CYS A 4 -8.55 17.37 -3.13
N VAL A 5 -9.18 18.41 -3.69
CA VAL A 5 -10.62 18.57 -3.61
C VAL A 5 -11.21 17.63 -4.64
N TRP A 6 -11.37 16.37 -4.24
CA TRP A 6 -12.09 15.38 -5.02
C TRP A 6 -13.57 15.76 -5.03
N THR A 7 -14.12 15.91 -6.23
CA THR A 7 -15.55 16.17 -6.42
C THR A 7 -16.36 14.90 -6.12
N VAL A 8 -17.64 15.08 -5.77
CA VAL A 8 -18.59 13.96 -5.60
C VAL A 8 -18.63 13.06 -6.84
N ARG A 9 -18.45 13.65 -8.04
CA ARG A 9 -18.37 12.89 -9.30
C ARG A 9 -17.16 11.96 -9.33
N GLN A 10 -15.99 12.44 -8.93
CA GLN A 10 -14.77 11.61 -8.90
C GLN A 10 -14.89 10.50 -7.87
N TRP A 11 -15.41 10.79 -6.67
CA TRP A 11 -15.64 9.75 -5.64
C TRP A 11 -16.60 8.66 -6.11
N ARG A 12 -17.68 9.03 -6.79
CA ARG A 12 -18.63 8.07 -7.37
C ARG A 12 -17.96 7.14 -8.37
N THR A 13 -17.15 7.70 -9.27
CA THR A 13 -16.41 6.90 -10.25
C THR A 13 -15.44 5.94 -9.57
N VAL A 14 -14.63 6.41 -8.62
CA VAL A 14 -13.67 5.56 -7.90
C VAL A 14 -14.41 4.44 -7.18
N PHE A 15 -15.46 4.76 -6.43
CA PHE A 15 -16.22 3.75 -5.67
C PHE A 15 -16.84 2.69 -6.57
N ALA A 16 -17.47 3.10 -7.67
CA ALA A 16 -18.08 2.16 -8.62
C ALA A 16 -17.03 1.21 -9.21
N VAL A 17 -15.91 1.75 -9.69
CA VAL A 17 -14.84 0.98 -10.33
C VAL A 17 -14.18 0.01 -9.35
N VAL A 18 -13.88 0.43 -8.12
CA VAL A 18 -13.24 -0.49 -7.15
C VAL A 18 -14.18 -1.60 -6.70
N CYS A 19 -15.48 -1.32 -6.59
CA CYS A 19 -16.47 -2.34 -6.29
C CYS A 19 -16.60 -3.36 -7.42
N GLU A 20 -16.65 -2.89 -8.67
CA GLU A 20 -16.73 -3.74 -9.87
C GLU A 20 -15.49 -4.65 -9.99
N LEU A 21 -14.28 -4.09 -9.92
CA LEU A 21 -13.03 -4.86 -9.99
C LEU A 21 -12.94 -5.92 -8.89
N LYS A 22 -13.33 -5.57 -7.66
CA LYS A 22 -13.33 -6.55 -6.56
C LYS A 22 -14.37 -7.64 -6.80
N ALA A 23 -15.56 -7.29 -7.29
CA ALA A 23 -16.61 -8.25 -7.60
C ALA A 23 -16.17 -9.23 -8.70
N GLU A 24 -15.52 -8.74 -9.75
CA GLU A 24 -14.97 -9.56 -10.84
C GLU A 24 -13.93 -10.56 -10.32
N VAL A 25 -12.94 -10.09 -9.54
CA VAL A 25 -11.89 -10.94 -8.98
C VAL A 25 -12.46 -11.99 -8.03
N VAL A 26 -13.40 -11.61 -7.16
CA VAL A 26 -14.04 -12.54 -6.21
C VAL A 26 -14.95 -13.53 -6.92
N ALA A 27 -15.68 -13.13 -7.96
CA ALA A 27 -16.50 -14.03 -8.76
C ALA A 27 -15.66 -15.06 -9.52
N ALA A 28 -14.46 -14.66 -9.98
CA ALA A 28 -13.53 -15.55 -10.66
C ALA A 28 -12.79 -16.50 -9.70
N ASP A 29 -12.56 -16.10 -8.44
CA ASP A 29 -11.84 -16.90 -7.44
C ASP A 29 -12.37 -16.65 -6.01
N GLU A 30 -13.55 -17.19 -5.71
CA GLU A 30 -14.21 -16.96 -4.41
C GLU A 30 -13.40 -17.53 -3.24
N ARG A 31 -12.75 -18.68 -3.45
CA ARG A 31 -12.03 -19.43 -2.40
C ARG A 31 -10.55 -19.06 -2.26
N GLU A 32 -10.09 -18.03 -2.97
CA GLU A 32 -8.71 -17.55 -2.87
C GLU A 32 -7.67 -18.63 -3.20
N THR A 33 -7.88 -19.30 -4.32
CA THR A 33 -7.01 -20.35 -4.84
C THR A 33 -5.84 -19.79 -5.66
N GLY A 34 -5.90 -18.53 -6.09
CA GLY A 34 -4.77 -17.84 -6.72
C GLY A 34 -5.04 -16.38 -7.08
N LEU A 35 -6.02 -16.13 -7.95
CA LEU A 35 -6.26 -14.79 -8.50
C LEU A 35 -6.61 -13.76 -7.42
N ARG A 36 -7.40 -14.17 -6.42
CA ARG A 36 -7.83 -13.26 -5.34
C ARG A 36 -6.68 -12.80 -4.44
N ALA A 37 -5.53 -13.49 -4.46
CA ALA A 37 -4.32 -13.05 -3.75
C ALA A 37 -3.81 -11.68 -4.22
N LEU A 38 -4.16 -11.24 -5.44
CA LEU A 38 -3.84 -9.90 -5.94
C LEU A 38 -4.45 -8.78 -5.08
N LEU A 39 -5.61 -9.03 -4.46
CA LEU A 39 -6.26 -8.06 -3.57
C LEU A 39 -5.49 -7.87 -2.26
N ASN A 40 -4.58 -8.79 -1.93
CA ASN A 40 -3.74 -8.74 -0.74
C ASN A 40 -2.42 -7.98 -0.99
N LEU A 41 -2.28 -7.26 -2.10
CA LEU A 41 -1.10 -6.43 -2.34
C LEU A 41 -0.86 -5.50 -1.15
N GLY A 42 0.36 -5.53 -0.62
CA GLY A 42 0.77 -4.77 0.56
C GLY A 42 0.29 -5.31 1.92
N HIS A 43 -0.64 -6.27 1.97
CA HIS A 43 -1.18 -6.77 3.24
C HIS A 43 -0.19 -7.63 4.02
N THR A 44 0.73 -8.33 3.35
CA THR A 44 1.79 -9.10 4.03
C THR A 44 2.64 -8.20 4.93
N PHE A 45 3.12 -7.08 4.40
CA PHE A 45 3.88 -6.10 5.16
C PHE A 45 2.99 -5.26 6.07
N GLY A 46 1.78 -4.91 5.63
CA GLY A 46 0.82 -4.13 6.42
C GLY A 46 0.43 -4.83 7.72
N HIS A 47 0.06 -6.11 7.66
CA HIS A 47 -0.24 -6.89 8.86
C HIS A 47 0.99 -7.10 9.75
N ALA A 48 2.19 -7.22 9.17
CA ALA A 48 3.42 -7.27 9.96
C ALA A 48 3.65 -5.95 10.73
N ILE A 49 3.41 -4.80 10.09
CA ILE A 49 3.49 -3.49 10.75
C ILE A 49 2.45 -3.37 11.87
N GLU A 50 1.20 -3.78 11.62
CA GLU A 50 0.13 -3.75 12.63
C GLU A 50 0.46 -4.64 13.84
N ALA A 51 1.04 -5.81 13.60
CA ALA A 51 1.42 -6.75 14.66
C ALA A 51 2.58 -6.21 15.51
N GLU A 52 3.66 -5.73 14.86
CA GLU A 52 4.86 -5.23 15.54
C GLU A 52 4.61 -3.91 16.29
N MET A 53 3.79 -3.02 15.72
CA MET A 53 3.48 -1.73 16.34
C MET A 53 2.35 -1.84 17.37
N GLY A 54 1.65 -2.97 17.44
CA GLY A 54 0.43 -3.15 18.21
C GLY A 54 -0.81 -2.63 17.49
N TYR A 55 -1.85 -3.46 17.44
CA TYR A 55 -3.12 -3.14 16.79
C TYR A 55 -3.72 -1.83 17.30
N GLY A 56 -4.15 -0.97 16.38
CA GLY A 56 -4.78 0.33 16.68
C GLY A 56 -3.83 1.52 16.76
N ASN A 57 -2.51 1.31 16.81
CA ASN A 57 -1.53 2.41 16.71
C ASN A 57 -1.40 2.95 15.27
N TRP A 58 -1.75 2.11 14.30
CA TRP A 58 -1.82 2.44 12.88
C TRP A 58 -3.24 2.19 12.38
N LEU A 59 -3.75 3.08 11.54
CA LEU A 59 -4.96 2.76 10.79
C LEU A 59 -4.61 1.69 9.77
N HIS A 60 -5.52 0.75 9.55
CA HIS A 60 -5.31 -0.34 8.60
C HIS A 60 -4.89 0.14 7.21
N GLY A 61 -5.57 1.18 6.70
CA GLY A 61 -5.22 1.80 5.42
C GLY A 61 -3.83 2.43 5.39
N GLU A 62 -3.33 2.95 6.52
CA GLU A 62 -1.97 3.51 6.61
C GLU A 62 -0.93 2.38 6.56
N ALA A 63 -1.17 1.28 7.28
CA ALA A 63 -0.28 0.12 7.30
C ALA A 63 -0.23 -0.60 5.95
N VAL A 64 -1.38 -0.81 5.29
CA VAL A 64 -1.44 -1.42 3.95
C VAL A 64 -0.80 -0.50 2.90
N ALA A 65 -1.00 0.82 2.97
CA ALA A 65 -0.31 1.76 2.09
C ALA A 65 1.21 1.69 2.26
N ALA A 66 1.70 1.53 3.49
CA ALA A 66 3.12 1.28 3.74
C ALA A 66 3.60 -0.02 3.13
N GLY A 67 2.84 -1.09 3.35
CA GLY A 67 3.16 -2.40 2.82
C GLY A 67 3.18 -2.46 1.29
N MET A 68 2.35 -1.67 0.60
CA MET A 68 2.36 -1.55 -0.86
C MET A 68 3.70 -0.98 -1.38
N VAL A 69 4.23 0.06 -0.74
CA VAL A 69 5.54 0.63 -1.10
C VAL A 69 6.68 -0.36 -0.80
N MET A 70 6.59 -1.09 0.31
CA MET A 70 7.56 -2.13 0.66
C MET A 70 7.54 -3.29 -0.33
N ALA A 71 6.35 -3.70 -0.78
CA ALA A 71 6.19 -4.73 -1.81
C ALA A 71 6.84 -4.31 -3.13
N ALA A 72 6.57 -3.09 -3.61
CA ALA A 72 7.18 -2.56 -4.83
C ALA A 72 8.71 -2.50 -4.77
N ARG A 73 9.28 -2.01 -3.66
CA ARG A 73 10.74 -2.01 -3.44
C ARG A 73 11.34 -3.41 -3.35
N THR A 74 10.60 -4.36 -2.76
CA THR A 74 11.03 -5.75 -2.69
C THR A 74 11.07 -6.38 -4.08
N SER A 75 10.03 -6.17 -4.88
CA SER A 75 9.98 -6.62 -6.28
C SER A 75 11.10 -6.01 -7.12
N GLU A 76 11.47 -4.74 -6.86
CA GLU A 76 12.61 -4.11 -7.52
C GLU A 76 13.93 -4.80 -7.18
N ARG A 77 14.16 -5.09 -5.89
CA ARG A 77 15.34 -5.82 -5.44
C ARG A 77 15.42 -7.24 -6.00
N LEU A 78 14.27 -7.87 -6.25
CA LEU A 78 14.19 -9.20 -6.87
C LEU A 78 14.34 -9.15 -8.40
N GLY A 79 14.49 -7.97 -9.00
CA GLY A 79 14.58 -7.80 -10.46
C GLY A 79 13.26 -8.04 -11.19
N GLN A 80 12.14 -8.08 -10.46
CA GLN A 80 10.79 -8.30 -11.00
C GLN A 80 10.06 -6.99 -11.29
N PHE A 81 10.65 -5.85 -10.93
CA PHE A 81 10.10 -4.52 -11.12
C PHE A 81 11.23 -3.55 -11.41
N SER A 82 11.21 -2.86 -12.54
CA SER A 82 12.30 -1.93 -12.87
C SER A 82 12.25 -0.68 -11.99
N SER A 83 13.40 -0.04 -11.79
CA SER A 83 13.47 1.23 -11.06
C SER A 83 12.61 2.32 -11.70
N ALA A 84 12.45 2.29 -13.03
CA ALA A 84 11.57 3.21 -13.74
C ALA A 84 10.09 2.96 -13.43
N GLU A 85 9.66 1.70 -13.40
CA GLU A 85 8.30 1.33 -13.01
C GLU A 85 8.02 1.67 -11.54
N ASN A 86 8.99 1.45 -10.65
CA ASN A 86 8.86 1.82 -9.24
C ASN A 86 8.74 3.33 -9.04
N ALA A 87 9.53 4.12 -9.77
CA ALA A 87 9.44 5.58 -9.74
C ALA A 87 8.09 6.10 -10.27
N ALA A 88 7.49 5.40 -11.25
CA ALA A 88 6.15 5.72 -11.76
C ALA A 88 5.04 5.29 -10.79
N TYR A 89 5.21 4.14 -10.12
CA TYR A 89 4.28 3.61 -9.13
C TYR A 89 4.20 4.49 -7.88
N TYR A 90 5.35 4.94 -7.39
CA TYR A 90 5.44 5.76 -6.19
C TYR A 90 6.49 6.84 -6.35
N ASN A 91 6.05 8.11 -6.28
CA ASN A 91 6.95 9.24 -6.21
C ASN A 91 7.18 9.64 -4.74
N PRO A 92 8.41 9.45 -4.18
CA PRO A 92 8.71 9.83 -2.80
C PRO A 92 8.50 11.32 -2.52
N ALA A 93 8.52 12.20 -3.52
CA ALA A 93 8.20 13.62 -3.36
C ALA A 93 6.72 13.87 -3.02
N HIS A 94 5.80 12.98 -3.42
CA HIS A 94 4.37 13.07 -3.08
C HIS A 94 4.03 12.39 -1.76
N ALA A 95 5.00 11.69 -1.18
CA ALA A 95 4.85 10.88 0.01
C ALA A 95 5.20 11.61 1.31
N GLY A 96 5.33 12.95 1.29
CA GLY A 96 5.65 13.73 2.49
C GLY A 96 4.72 13.50 3.69
N TRP A 97 3.47 13.08 3.44
CA TRP A 97 2.50 12.69 4.48
C TRP A 97 2.80 11.30 5.06
N VAL A 98 3.23 10.40 4.19
CA VAL A 98 3.65 9.04 4.48
C VAL A 98 4.95 9.11 5.28
N THR A 99 6.03 9.68 4.74
CA THR A 99 7.31 9.83 5.45
C THR A 99 7.22 10.69 6.72
N GLY A 100 6.38 11.72 6.76
CA GLY A 100 6.16 12.57 7.93
C GLY A 100 5.44 11.87 9.09
N GLN A 101 4.34 11.14 8.82
CA GLN A 101 3.68 10.32 9.84
C GLN A 101 4.52 9.09 10.22
N TRP A 102 5.27 8.51 9.28
CA TRP A 102 6.11 7.34 9.51
C TRP A 102 7.34 7.67 10.36
N ALA A 103 7.93 8.85 10.16
CA ALA A 103 9.00 9.36 11.02
C ALA A 103 8.49 9.70 12.43
N ALA A 104 7.29 10.27 12.55
CA ALA A 104 6.69 10.64 13.84
C ALA A 104 6.18 9.44 14.66
N ARG A 105 5.85 8.30 14.03
CA ARG A 105 5.35 7.09 14.69
C ARG A 105 6.39 5.97 14.82
N ASN A 106 7.68 6.31 14.85
CA ASN A 106 8.81 5.39 15.09
C ASN A 106 9.00 4.24 14.09
N VAL A 107 8.50 4.36 12.85
CA VAL A 107 8.74 3.32 11.84
C VAL A 107 10.19 3.33 11.35
N CYS A 108 10.86 4.48 11.45
CA CYS A 108 12.25 4.68 11.03
C CYS A 108 13.29 3.97 11.91
N ALA A 109 12.96 3.49 13.11
CA ALA A 109 13.98 3.03 14.05
C ALA A 109 14.34 1.52 13.96
N GLY A 110 13.49 0.67 13.38
CA GLY A 110 13.71 -0.79 13.41
C GLY A 110 13.45 -1.56 12.12
N VAL A 111 12.35 -1.26 11.40
CA VAL A 111 11.91 -2.08 10.26
C VAL A 111 12.46 -1.58 8.92
N PHE A 112 12.68 -0.27 8.78
CA PHE A 112 13.14 0.33 7.51
C PHE A 112 14.64 0.18 7.26
N THR A 113 15.47 0.17 8.31
CA THR A 113 16.93 -0.01 8.18
C THR A 113 17.32 -1.41 7.72
N ALA A 114 16.52 -2.43 8.05
CA ALA A 114 16.77 -3.81 7.61
C ALA A 114 16.48 -4.05 6.12
N TYR A 115 15.63 -3.23 5.50
CA TYR A 115 15.24 -3.31 4.08
C TYR A 115 15.70 -2.12 3.23
N ALA A 116 16.58 -1.26 3.77
CA ALA A 116 17.19 -0.14 3.05
C ALA A 116 18.71 -0.30 2.83
N ALA A 117 19.31 -1.37 3.39
CA ALA A 117 20.62 -1.86 2.97
C ALA A 117 20.49 -2.83 1.79
#